data_AF-A0A843C5Z2-F1
#
_entry.id   AF-A0A843C5Z2-F1
#
_cell.length_a   1.000
_cell.length_b   1.000
_cell.length_c   1.000
_cell.angle_alpha   90.00
_cell.angle_beta   90.00
_cell.angle_gamma   90.00
#
_symmetry.space_group_name_H-M   'P 1'
#
loop_
_entity.id
_entity.type
_entity.pdbx_description
1 polymer ?
#
loop_
_entity_poly.entity_id
_entity_poly.type
_entity_poly.pdbx_seq_one_letter_code
_entity_poly.pdbx_strand_id
1 'polypeptide(L)'
;LTEKPKFKGEYGFKEFLTYFFKFEYVRTVINAVSDHNNRRKNDKNASEGVKSKTRGAGLAKDLMILILSGVAIIGGANYLIVEALFFAEYFHISKMLIGVSLVAVGTSLPELSVSVSAARQGYGDIAVANVIGSNIANIFLVLGVSALIFPLAITHETLVFIAPFMIVMTVLLLIFIKTRWELSRIEGLAVLILYILFMTFLFLTASEIP
;
A
#
# COMPACT_ATOMS: atom_id res chain seq x y z
N LEU A 1 -22.23 13.07 31.15
CA LEU A 1 -23.02 12.96 29.89
C LEU A 1 -22.44 13.97 28.90
N THR A 2 -21.33 13.61 28.27
CA THR A 2 -20.73 14.37 27.17
C THR A 2 -20.96 13.56 25.91
N GLU A 3 -21.78 14.10 25.01
CA GLU A 3 -22.17 13.44 23.77
C GLU A 3 -20.93 12.99 22.99
N LYS A 4 -20.81 11.67 22.76
CA LYS A 4 -19.90 11.15 21.74
C LYS A 4 -20.37 11.73 20.41
N PRO A 5 -19.50 12.36 19.59
CA PRO A 5 -19.91 12.77 18.26
C PRO A 5 -20.36 11.50 17.52
N LYS A 6 -21.65 11.43 17.20
CA LYS A 6 -22.21 10.42 16.31
C LYS A 6 -21.49 10.59 14.97
N PHE A 7 -20.56 9.68 14.68
CA PHE A 7 -19.95 9.56 13.36
C PHE A 7 -21.06 9.24 12.34
N LYS A 8 -21.60 10.28 11.72
CA LYS A 8 -22.44 10.17 10.53
C LYS A 8 -21.52 10.01 9.33
N GLY A 9 -21.59 8.84 8.70
CA GLY A 9 -20.77 8.43 7.56
C GLY A 9 -21.09 9.15 6.26
N GLU A 10 -20.77 10.44 6.18
CA GLU A 10 -20.73 11.19 4.92
C GLU A 10 -19.52 12.12 4.93
N TYR A 11 -18.31 11.56 4.87
CA TYR A 11 -17.14 12.33 4.45
C TYR A 11 -17.02 12.24 2.95
N GLY A 12 -17.41 13.30 2.25
CA GLY A 12 -17.16 13.44 0.83
C GLY A 12 -15.67 13.63 0.55
N PHE A 13 -15.27 13.38 -0.70
CA PHE A 13 -13.89 13.58 -1.18
C PHE A 13 -13.37 15.01 -0.93
N LYS A 14 -14.27 16.01 -0.89
CA LYS A 14 -13.95 17.41 -0.59
C LYS A 14 -13.56 17.62 0.88
N GLU A 15 -14.27 17.00 1.80
CA GLU A 15 -13.96 17.03 3.23
C GLU A 15 -12.63 16.33 3.50
N PHE A 16 -12.36 15.19 2.85
CA PHE A 16 -11.06 14.51 2.91
C PHE A 16 -9.92 15.41 2.43
N LEU A 17 -10.07 16.03 1.25
CA LEU A 17 -9.09 16.96 0.69
C LEU A 17 -8.81 18.14 1.65
N THR A 18 -9.87 18.72 2.21
CA THR A 18 -9.75 19.83 3.16
C THR A 18 -9.02 19.39 4.43
N TYR A 19 -9.36 18.22 4.95
CA TYR A 19 -8.76 17.65 6.16
C TYR A 19 -7.27 17.31 5.96
N PHE A 20 -6.93 16.78 4.78
CA PHE A 20 -5.56 16.42 4.40
C PHE A 20 -4.69 17.67 4.23
N PHE A 21 -5.13 18.67 3.45
CA PHE A 21 -4.34 19.88 3.21
C PHE A 21 -4.26 20.82 4.41
N LYS A 22 -5.26 20.81 5.30
CA LYS A 22 -5.21 21.59 6.55
C LYS A 22 -4.41 20.92 7.67
N PHE A 23 -3.83 19.74 7.43
CA PHE A 23 -3.13 18.94 8.44
C PHE A 23 -3.97 18.67 9.70
N GLU A 24 -5.30 18.69 9.60
CA GLU A 24 -6.20 18.50 10.75
C GLU A 24 -6.06 17.09 11.34
N TYR A 25 -5.66 16.10 10.51
CA TYR A 25 -5.33 14.75 10.96
C TYR A 25 -4.18 14.73 11.98
N VAL A 26 -3.16 15.58 11.82
CA VAL A 26 -2.03 15.67 12.76
C VAL A 26 -2.53 16.12 14.13
N ARG A 27 -3.42 17.12 14.14
CA ARG A 27 -4.01 17.65 15.37
C ARG A 27 -4.88 16.60 16.07
N THR A 28 -5.65 15.83 15.29
CA THR A 28 -6.46 14.72 15.80
C THR A 28 -5.61 13.61 16.38
N VAL A 29 -4.50 13.23 15.72
CA VAL A 29 -3.55 12.25 16.25
C VAL A 29 -2.88 12.76 17.52
N ILE A 30 -2.42 14.02 17.56
CA ILE A 30 -1.83 14.62 18.76
C ILE A 30 -2.84 14.64 19.91
N ASN A 31 -4.09 15.03 19.64
CA ASN A 31 -5.14 15.07 20.65
C ASN A 31 -5.55 13.67 21.11
N ALA A 32 -5.62 12.68 20.22
CA ALA A 32 -5.92 11.29 20.54
C ALA A 32 -4.78 10.66 21.37
N VAL A 33 -3.52 10.93 21.02
CA VAL A 33 -2.34 10.51 21.79
C VAL A 33 -2.33 11.19 23.16
N SER A 34 -2.67 12.47 23.24
CA SER A 34 -2.77 13.23 24.50
C SER A 34 -3.89 12.70 25.41
N ASP A 35 -5.09 12.44 24.87
CA ASP A 35 -6.21 11.85 25.63
C ASP A 35 -5.89 10.42 26.10
N HIS A 36 -5.26 9.61 25.25
CA HIS A 36 -4.81 8.28 25.62
C HIS A 36 -3.72 8.32 26.72
N ASN A 37 -2.84 9.32 26.71
CA ASN A 37 -1.82 9.50 27.74
C ASN A 37 -2.45 9.97 29.07
N ASN A 38 -3.50 10.81 29.02
CA ASN A 38 -4.21 11.30 30.19
C ASN A 38 -5.08 10.21 30.84
N ARG A 39 -5.77 9.39 30.03
CA ARG A 39 -6.46 8.18 30.51
C ARG A 39 -5.49 7.15 31.09
N ARG A 40 -4.34 6.92 30.44
CA ARG A 40 -3.26 6.10 31.01
C ARG A 40 -2.75 6.64 32.35
N LYS A 41 -2.77 7.95 32.59
CA LYS A 41 -2.32 8.55 33.86
C LYS A 41 -3.31 8.28 34.99
N ASN A 42 -4.61 8.35 34.72
CA ASN A 42 -5.65 7.96 35.69
C ASN A 42 -5.68 6.44 35.96
N ASP A 43 -5.47 5.59 34.95
CA ASP A 43 -5.42 4.13 35.13
C ASP A 43 -4.11 3.66 35.81
N LYS A 44 -3.02 4.43 35.69
CA LYS A 44 -1.73 4.16 36.34
C LYS A 44 -1.83 4.29 37.86
N ASN A 45 -2.49 5.33 38.38
CA ASN A 45 -2.67 5.51 39.83
C ASN A 45 -3.44 4.34 40.49
N ALA A 46 -4.32 3.66 39.75
CA ALA A 46 -5.05 2.48 40.22
C ALA A 46 -4.29 1.14 40.01
N SER A 47 -3.28 1.10 39.13
CA SER A 47 -2.58 -0.13 38.72
C SER A 47 -1.09 -0.16 39.12
N GLU A 48 -0.59 0.86 39.79
CA GLU A 48 0.83 1.09 40.08
C GLU A 48 1.47 0.03 41.01
N GLY A 49 0.67 -0.74 41.77
CA GLY A 49 1.20 -1.82 42.62
C GLY A 49 1.68 -3.08 41.90
N VAL A 50 1.24 -3.35 40.65
CA VAL A 50 1.43 -4.70 40.04
C VAL A 50 2.10 -4.68 38.65
N LYS A 51 2.04 -3.59 37.87
CA LYS A 51 2.38 -3.64 36.41
C LYS A 51 3.69 -2.98 35.97
N SER A 52 4.55 -2.52 36.88
CA SER A 52 5.76 -1.76 36.55
C SER A 52 6.82 -2.56 35.76
N LYS A 53 6.93 -3.89 35.97
CA LYS A 53 8.04 -4.68 35.40
C LYS A 53 7.82 -5.21 33.96
N THR A 54 6.61 -5.11 33.39
CA THR A 54 6.25 -5.83 32.15
C THR A 54 6.18 -4.94 30.90
N ARG A 55 6.16 -3.60 31.03
CA ARG A 55 5.83 -2.69 29.91
C ARG A 55 7.00 -2.36 28.96
N GLY A 56 8.24 -2.37 29.45
CA GLY A 56 9.44 -2.03 28.65
C GLY A 56 9.90 -3.16 27.72
N ALA A 57 9.78 -4.41 28.17
CA ALA A 57 10.19 -5.59 27.40
C ALA A 57 9.25 -5.87 26.19
N GLY A 58 7.96 -5.51 26.30
CA GLY A 58 6.99 -5.71 25.22
C GLY A 58 7.25 -4.82 24.00
N LEU A 59 7.50 -3.51 24.22
CA LEU A 59 7.73 -2.57 23.12
C LEU A 59 9.02 -2.85 22.36
N ALA A 60 10.09 -3.22 23.07
CA ALA A 60 11.34 -3.60 22.43
C ALA A 60 11.18 -4.88 21.58
N LYS A 61 10.41 -5.85 22.08
CA LYS A 61 10.07 -7.06 21.33
C LYS A 61 9.24 -6.75 20.08
N ASP A 62 8.24 -5.89 20.19
CA ASP A 62 7.39 -5.50 19.06
C ASP A 62 8.19 -4.75 17.98
N LEU A 63 9.06 -3.82 18.38
CA LEU A 63 9.97 -3.12 17.46
C LEU A 63 10.96 -4.08 16.81
N MET A 64 11.51 -5.03 17.56
CA MET A 64 12.42 -6.04 17.02
C MET A 64 11.71 -6.92 15.98
N ILE A 65 10.48 -7.35 16.25
CA ILE A 65 9.67 -8.13 15.30
C ILE A 65 9.35 -7.30 14.05
N LEU A 66 9.00 -6.03 14.21
CA LEU A 66 8.72 -5.12 13.09
C LEU A 66 9.94 -4.97 12.17
N ILE A 67 11.12 -4.71 12.74
CA ILE A 67 12.35 -4.54 11.96
C ILE A 67 12.73 -5.86 11.27
N LEU A 68 12.71 -6.97 12.01
CA LEU A 68 13.10 -8.26 11.48
C LEU A 68 12.16 -8.73 10.36
N SER A 69 10.85 -8.55 10.53
CA SER A 69 9.88 -8.87 9.49
C SER A 69 10.03 -7.98 8.25
N GLY A 70 10.25 -6.67 8.43
CA GLY A 70 10.50 -5.76 7.32
C GLY A 70 11.74 -6.14 6.51
N VAL A 71 12.86 -6.42 7.19
CA VAL A 71 14.11 -6.87 6.54
C VAL A 71 13.90 -8.20 5.82
N ALA A 72 13.21 -9.17 6.44
CA ALA A 72 12.95 -10.46 5.83
C ALA A 72 12.08 -10.35 4.56
N ILE A 73 11.05 -9.51 4.58
CA ILE A 73 10.17 -9.28 3.44
C ILE A 73 10.92 -8.59 2.30
N ILE A 74 11.66 -7.51 2.58
CA ILE A 74 12.44 -6.78 1.56
C ILE A 74 13.55 -7.66 0.99
N GLY A 75 14.28 -8.38 1.85
CA GLY A 75 15.33 -9.30 1.44
C GLY A 75 14.80 -10.44 0.57
N GLY A 76 13.67 -11.04 0.95
CA GLY A 76 13.02 -12.09 0.17
C GLY A 76 12.52 -11.60 -1.20
N ALA A 77 11.93 -10.41 -1.25
CA ALA A 77 11.50 -9.80 -2.51
C ALA A 77 12.69 -9.52 -3.45
N ASN A 78 13.77 -8.94 -2.93
CA ASN A 78 14.98 -8.68 -3.70
C ASN A 78 15.62 -9.96 -4.24
N TYR A 79 15.71 -11.01 -3.42
CA TYR A 79 16.21 -12.31 -3.84
C TYR A 79 15.37 -12.87 -5.00
N LEU A 80 14.03 -12.84 -4.88
CA LEU A 80 13.13 -13.31 -5.93
C LEU A 80 13.32 -12.53 -7.23
N ILE A 81 13.45 -11.20 -7.17
CA ILE A 81 13.68 -10.36 -8.35
C ILE A 81 14.98 -10.77 -9.06
N VAL A 82 16.08 -10.89 -8.33
CA VAL A 82 17.40 -11.21 -8.91
C VAL A 82 17.37 -12.56 -9.62
N GLU A 83 16.84 -13.59 -8.96
CA GLU A 83 16.74 -14.92 -9.55
C GLU A 83 15.80 -14.95 -10.76
N ALA A 84 14.67 -14.25 -10.68
CA ALA A 84 13.73 -14.21 -11.78
C ALA A 84 14.26 -13.41 -12.99
N LEU A 85 15.08 -12.37 -12.77
CA LEU A 85 15.76 -11.63 -13.83
C LEU A 85 16.73 -12.53 -14.60
N PHE A 86 17.49 -13.36 -13.87
CA PHE A 86 18.38 -14.34 -14.48
C PHE A 86 17.64 -15.29 -15.43
N PHE A 87 16.50 -15.84 -15.00
CA PHE A 87 15.67 -16.68 -15.87
C PHE A 87 15.05 -15.91 -17.04
N ALA A 88 14.58 -14.68 -16.82
CA ALA A 88 13.96 -13.90 -17.88
C ALA A 88 14.95 -13.54 -19.00
N GLU A 89 16.20 -13.23 -18.65
CA GLU A 89 17.28 -13.04 -19.62
C GLU A 89 17.65 -14.35 -20.33
N TYR A 90 17.68 -15.47 -19.61
CA TYR A 90 17.91 -16.79 -20.20
C TYR A 90 16.84 -17.18 -21.24
N PHE A 91 15.58 -16.81 -21.02
CA PHE A 91 14.48 -17.03 -21.96
C PHE A 91 14.33 -15.94 -23.04
N HIS A 92 15.29 -15.02 -23.17
CA HIS A 92 15.27 -13.93 -24.14
C HIS A 92 14.00 -13.05 -24.09
N ILE A 93 13.42 -12.86 -22.90
CA ILE A 93 12.27 -11.98 -22.71
C ILE A 93 12.72 -10.52 -22.88
N SER A 94 11.90 -9.69 -23.54
CA SER A 94 12.25 -8.29 -23.80
C SER A 94 12.41 -7.50 -22.49
N LYS A 95 13.39 -6.59 -22.45
CA LYS A 95 13.67 -5.73 -21.27
C LYS A 95 12.44 -4.92 -20.83
N MET A 96 11.60 -4.53 -21.79
CA MET A 96 10.35 -3.82 -21.50
C MET A 96 9.37 -4.71 -20.72
N LEU A 97 9.17 -5.96 -21.15
CA LEU A 97 8.33 -6.93 -20.43
C LEU A 97 8.88 -7.23 -19.04
N ILE A 98 10.19 -7.42 -18.93
CA ILE A 98 10.84 -7.64 -17.63
C ILE A 98 10.55 -6.47 -16.68
N GLY A 99 10.68 -5.23 -17.16
CA GLY A 99 10.41 -4.03 -16.37
C GLY A 99 8.94 -3.91 -15.93
N VAL A 100 8.00 -4.05 -16.88
CA VAL A 100 6.57 -3.85 -16.64
C VAL A 100 5.93 -5.02 -15.86
N SER A 101 6.52 -6.21 -15.91
CA SER A 101 6.01 -7.39 -15.22
C SER A 101 6.85 -7.73 -13.99
N LEU A 102 8.02 -8.32 -14.19
CA LEU A 102 8.77 -8.97 -13.14
C LEU A 102 9.32 -7.98 -12.12
N VAL A 103 9.91 -6.88 -12.58
CA VAL A 103 10.44 -5.84 -11.70
C VAL A 103 9.29 -5.12 -10.98
N ALA A 104 8.22 -4.78 -11.69
CA ALA A 104 7.05 -4.12 -11.12
C ALA A 104 6.35 -4.98 -10.05
N VAL A 105 6.11 -6.27 -10.34
CA VAL A 105 5.53 -7.22 -9.38
C VAL A 105 6.47 -7.45 -8.21
N GLY A 106 7.74 -7.70 -8.49
CA GLY A 106 8.75 -8.00 -7.49
C GLY A 106 8.92 -6.89 -6.45
N THR A 107 8.99 -5.64 -6.91
CA THR A 107 9.09 -4.47 -6.02
C THR A 107 7.82 -4.21 -5.23
N SER A 108 6.67 -4.74 -5.68
CA SER A 108 5.37 -4.65 -4.99
C SER A 108 5.07 -5.87 -4.09
N LEU A 109 5.95 -6.88 -4.05
CA LEU A 109 5.77 -8.07 -3.21
C LEU A 109 5.73 -7.74 -1.70
N PRO A 110 6.57 -6.83 -1.17
CA PRO A 110 6.46 -6.42 0.22
C PRO A 110 5.08 -5.87 0.59
N GLU A 111 4.57 -4.97 -0.24
CA GLU A 111 3.28 -4.31 -0.09
C GLU A 111 2.15 -5.33 -0.20
N LEU A 112 2.23 -6.24 -1.18
CA LEU A 112 1.29 -7.36 -1.32
C LEU A 112 1.27 -8.23 -0.07
N SER A 113 2.43 -8.57 0.46
CA SER A 113 2.56 -9.42 1.66
C SER A 113 1.94 -8.76 2.90
N VAL A 114 2.19 -7.45 3.08
CA VAL A 114 1.59 -6.66 4.16
C VAL A 114 0.07 -6.56 3.98
N SER A 115 -0.41 -6.24 2.78
CA SER A 115 -1.85 -6.11 2.49
C SER A 115 -2.60 -7.44 2.69
N VAL A 116 -2.04 -8.56 2.22
CA VAL A 116 -2.65 -9.89 2.39
C VAL A 116 -2.69 -10.27 3.86
N SER A 117 -1.61 -10.01 4.62
CA SER A 117 -1.57 -10.29 6.05
C SER A 117 -2.61 -9.47 6.83
N ALA A 118 -2.74 -8.18 6.52
CA ALA A 118 -3.74 -7.30 7.13
C ALA A 118 -5.17 -7.75 6.80
N ALA A 119 -5.45 -8.04 5.53
CA ALA A 119 -6.77 -8.51 5.08
C ALA A 119 -7.16 -9.85 5.73
N ARG A 120 -6.22 -10.79 5.89
CA ARG A 120 -6.46 -12.08 6.57
C ARG A 120 -6.81 -11.92 8.06
N GLN A 121 -6.35 -10.85 8.68
CA GLN A 121 -6.65 -10.53 10.08
C GLN A 121 -7.94 -9.71 10.25
N GLY A 122 -8.67 -9.42 9.15
CA GLY A 122 -9.89 -8.64 9.18
C GLY A 122 -9.67 -7.12 9.11
N TYR A 123 -8.43 -6.67 8.86
CA TYR A 123 -8.08 -5.26 8.69
C TYR A 123 -8.08 -4.87 7.20
N GLY A 124 -9.24 -4.94 6.56
CA GLY A 124 -9.40 -4.67 5.12
C GLY A 124 -9.13 -3.22 4.74
N ASP A 125 -9.51 -2.28 5.60
CA ASP A 125 -9.24 -0.85 5.48
C ASP A 125 -7.73 -0.55 5.47
N ILE A 126 -6.94 -1.21 6.33
CA ILE A 126 -5.48 -1.11 6.36
C ILE A 126 -4.87 -1.66 5.06
N ALA A 127 -5.39 -2.77 4.55
CA ALA A 127 -4.92 -3.34 3.30
C ALA A 127 -5.17 -2.40 2.11
N VAL A 128 -6.36 -1.79 2.03
CA VAL A 128 -6.70 -0.80 0.98
C VAL A 128 -5.85 0.46 1.13
N ALA A 129 -5.66 0.96 2.35
CA ALA A 129 -4.82 2.12 2.62
C ALA A 129 -3.35 1.88 2.22
N ASN A 130 -2.84 0.66 2.44
CA ASN A 130 -1.48 0.28 2.03
C ASN A 130 -1.33 0.34 0.50
N VAL A 131 -2.29 -0.18 -0.26
CA VAL A 131 -2.27 -0.15 -1.73
C VAL A 131 -2.34 1.28 -2.26
N ILE A 132 -3.29 2.08 -1.76
CA ILE A 132 -3.46 3.47 -2.22
C ILE A 132 -2.24 4.31 -1.86
N GLY A 133 -1.75 4.19 -0.62
CA GLY A 133 -0.59 4.93 -0.14
C GLY A 133 0.68 4.59 -0.93
N SER A 134 0.89 3.31 -1.24
CA SER A 134 2.06 2.86 -2.01
C SER A 134 2.02 3.38 -3.45
N ASN A 135 0.86 3.38 -4.11
CA ASN A 135 0.72 3.94 -5.46
C ASN A 135 0.98 5.45 -5.50
N ILE A 136 0.49 6.19 -4.50
CA ILE A 136 0.77 7.63 -4.36
C ILE A 136 2.27 7.85 -4.14
N ALA A 137 2.90 7.10 -3.23
CA ALA A 137 4.34 7.20 -3.00
C ALA A 137 5.16 6.87 -4.25
N ASN A 138 4.79 5.82 -5.00
CA ASN A 138 5.49 5.45 -6.23
C ASN A 138 5.42 6.54 -7.29
N ILE A 139 4.29 7.24 -7.43
CA ILE A 139 4.14 8.31 -8.42
C ILE A 139 4.82 9.61 -7.96
N PHE A 140 4.53 10.07 -6.74
CA PHE A 140 5.00 11.38 -6.29
C PHE A 140 6.44 11.35 -5.79
N LEU A 141 6.82 10.30 -5.05
CA LEU A 141 8.14 10.21 -4.45
C LEU A 141 9.12 9.49 -5.38
N VAL A 142 8.84 8.24 -5.79
CA VAL A 142 9.80 7.48 -6.59
C VAL A 142 9.93 8.05 -8.00
N LEU A 143 8.83 8.13 -8.75
CA LEU A 143 8.82 8.66 -10.12
C LEU A 143 9.13 10.16 -10.15
N GLY A 144 8.54 10.94 -9.23
CA GLY A 144 8.79 12.38 -9.12
C GLY A 144 10.24 12.73 -8.84
N VAL A 145 10.90 12.08 -7.87
CA VAL A 145 12.33 12.29 -7.61
C VAL A 145 13.18 11.77 -8.77
N SER A 146 12.83 10.62 -9.36
CA SER A 146 13.57 10.09 -10.52
C SER A 146 13.55 11.05 -11.71
N ALA A 147 12.41 11.69 -11.98
CA ALA A 147 12.25 12.67 -13.06
C ALA A 147 13.07 13.96 -12.85
N LEU A 148 13.35 14.33 -11.60
CA LEU A 148 14.19 15.47 -11.28
C LEU A 148 15.68 15.18 -11.50
N ILE A 149 16.09 13.92 -11.32
CA ILE A 149 17.49 13.51 -11.43
C ILE A 149 17.83 13.12 -12.88
N PHE A 150 16.94 12.39 -13.56
CA PHE A 150 17.15 11.89 -14.92
C PHE A 150 15.93 12.12 -15.83
N PRO A 151 16.13 12.45 -17.11
CA PRO A 151 15.03 12.55 -18.07
C PRO A 151 14.38 11.17 -18.26
N LEU A 152 13.07 11.10 -18.02
CA LEU A 152 12.30 9.88 -18.19
C LEU A 152 11.99 9.65 -19.67
N ALA A 153 12.50 8.55 -20.22
CA ALA A 153 12.11 8.08 -21.55
C ALA A 153 10.72 7.44 -21.46
N ILE A 154 9.71 8.06 -22.07
CA ILE A 154 8.35 7.54 -22.14
C ILE A 154 8.14 6.92 -23.52
N THR A 155 7.75 5.65 -23.56
CA THR A 155 7.47 4.96 -24.82
C THR A 155 6.02 5.19 -25.25
N HIS A 156 5.75 5.02 -26.55
CA HIS A 156 4.40 5.17 -27.11
C HIS A 156 3.41 4.18 -26.47
N GLU A 157 3.85 2.95 -26.19
CA GLU A 157 3.05 1.91 -25.53
C GLU A 157 2.65 2.33 -24.12
N THR A 158 3.55 3.02 -23.41
CA THR A 158 3.28 3.51 -22.07
C THR A 158 2.17 4.57 -22.08
N LEU A 159 2.21 5.50 -23.04
CA LEU A 159 1.21 6.57 -23.15
C LEU A 159 -0.15 6.07 -23.62
N VAL A 160 -0.20 5.14 -24.56
CA VAL A 160 -1.45 4.74 -25.23
C VAL A 160 -2.12 3.55 -24.54
N PHE A 161 -1.36 2.63 -23.94
CA PHE A 161 -1.90 1.39 -23.37
C PHE A 161 -1.72 1.32 -21.85
N ILE A 162 -0.50 1.49 -21.34
CA ILE A 162 -0.21 1.25 -19.92
C ILE A 162 -0.86 2.31 -19.03
N ALA A 163 -0.61 3.59 -19.30
CA ALA A 163 -1.12 4.68 -18.47
C ALA A 163 -2.66 4.76 -18.46
N PRO A 164 -3.38 4.65 -19.59
CA PRO A 164 -4.84 4.62 -19.58
C PRO A 164 -5.40 3.43 -18.81
N PHE A 165 -4.78 2.24 -18.95
CA PHE A 165 -5.19 1.06 -18.19
C PHE A 165 -5.00 1.26 -16.68
N MET A 166 -3.88 1.84 -16.24
CA MET A 166 -3.66 2.18 -14.82
C MET A 166 -4.71 3.14 -14.28
N ILE A 167 -5.13 4.13 -15.07
CA ILE A 167 -6.20 5.06 -14.69
C ILE A 167 -7.53 4.33 -14.55
N VAL A 168 -7.89 3.47 -15.52
CA VAL A 168 -9.12 2.66 -15.46
C VAL A 168 -9.13 1.77 -14.22
N MET A 169 -8.03 1.07 -13.93
CA MET A 169 -7.88 0.23 -12.74
C MET A 169 -8.03 1.03 -11.45
N THR A 170 -7.45 2.23 -11.40
CA THR A 170 -7.54 3.12 -10.23
C THR A 170 -8.99 3.57 -10.02
N VAL A 171 -9.66 4.02 -11.07
CA VAL A 171 -11.07 4.45 -11.01
C VAL A 171 -11.97 3.28 -10.59
N LEU A 172 -11.76 2.10 -11.16
CA LEU A 172 -12.52 0.89 -10.81
C LEU A 172 -12.34 0.53 -9.33
N LEU A 173 -11.10 0.55 -8.83
CA LEU A 173 -10.80 0.32 -7.42
C LEU A 173 -11.52 1.35 -6.52
N LEU A 174 -11.46 2.64 -6.87
CA LEU A 174 -12.14 3.71 -6.12
C LEU A 174 -13.66 3.53 -6.08
N ILE A 175 -14.27 3.02 -7.16
CA ILE A 175 -15.70 2.71 -7.20
C ILE A 175 -16.03 1.57 -6.24
N PHE A 176 -15.24 0.48 -6.24
CA PHE A 176 -15.48 -0.68 -5.39
C PHE A 176 -15.31 -0.40 -3.91
N ILE A 177 -14.33 0.43 -3.52
CA ILE A 177 -14.08 0.73 -2.10
C ILE A 177 -15.00 1.83 -1.53
N LYS A 178 -15.82 2.49 -2.35
CA LYS A 178 -16.58 3.71 -2.01
C LYS A 178 -17.46 3.56 -0.76
N THR A 179 -17.98 2.36 -0.49
CA THR A 179 -18.98 2.16 0.58
C THR A 179 -18.34 1.84 1.93
N ARG A 180 -17.31 0.98 1.98
CA ARG A 180 -16.79 0.43 3.25
C ARG A 180 -15.28 0.47 3.40
N TRP A 181 -14.52 1.04 2.45
CA TRP A 181 -13.06 0.90 2.42
C TRP A 181 -12.57 -0.56 2.45
N GLU A 182 -13.43 -1.47 2.02
CA GLU A 182 -13.19 -2.91 1.94
C GLU A 182 -13.52 -3.37 0.53
N LEU A 183 -12.73 -4.31 0.03
CA LEU A 183 -12.97 -4.93 -1.28
C LEU A 183 -13.62 -6.29 -1.06
N SER A 184 -14.79 -6.52 -1.64
CA SER A 184 -15.43 -7.83 -1.60
C SER A 184 -14.63 -8.85 -2.42
N ARG A 185 -14.82 -10.15 -2.14
CA ARG A 185 -14.14 -11.22 -2.87
C ARG A 185 -14.43 -11.20 -4.37
N ILE A 186 -15.64 -10.80 -4.76
CA ILE A 186 -16.07 -10.75 -6.16
C ILE A 186 -15.41 -9.57 -6.87
N GLU A 187 -15.37 -8.39 -6.23
CA GLU A 187 -14.69 -7.21 -6.76
C GLU A 187 -13.19 -7.46 -6.89
N GLY A 188 -12.55 -8.04 -5.87
CA GLY A 188 -11.14 -8.42 -5.92
C GLY A 188 -10.84 -9.43 -7.03
N LEU A 189 -11.70 -10.43 -7.22
CA LEU A 189 -11.56 -11.39 -8.31
C LEU A 189 -11.73 -10.73 -9.69
N ALA A 190 -12.67 -9.80 -9.84
CA ALA A 190 -12.86 -9.05 -11.08
C ALA A 190 -11.61 -8.21 -11.44
N VAL A 191 -11.05 -7.49 -10.46
CA VAL A 191 -9.81 -6.71 -10.63
C VAL A 191 -8.63 -7.63 -10.98
N LEU A 192 -8.54 -8.79 -10.33
CA LEU A 192 -7.47 -9.76 -10.60
C LEU A 192 -7.57 -10.35 -12.01
N ILE A 193 -8.77 -10.72 -12.46
CA ILE A 193 -9.00 -11.22 -13.83
C ILE A 193 -8.63 -10.15 -14.84
N LEU A 194 -9.05 -8.90 -14.62
CA LEU A 194 -8.72 -7.78 -15.51
C LEU A 194 -7.20 -7.54 -15.59
N TYR A 195 -6.50 -7.63 -14.47
CA TYR A 195 -5.04 -7.58 -14.42
C TYR A 195 -4.39 -8.72 -15.22
N ILE A 196 -4.83 -9.98 -15.03
CA ILE A 196 -4.28 -11.13 -15.76
C ILE A 196 -4.53 -11.00 -17.27
N LEU A 197 -5.72 -10.55 -17.68
CA LEU A 197 -6.05 -10.31 -19.09
C LEU A 197 -5.15 -9.24 -19.70
N PHE A 198 -4.94 -8.13 -18.98
CA PHE A 198 -4.06 -7.06 -19.43
C PHE A 198 -2.60 -7.52 -19.55
N MET A 199 -2.10 -8.25 -18.55
CA MET A 199 -0.74 -8.79 -18.59
C MET A 199 -0.58 -9.75 -19.77
N THR A 200 -1.54 -10.66 -19.97
CA THR A 200 -1.51 -11.61 -21.10
C THR A 200 -1.53 -10.89 -22.44
N PHE A 201 -2.40 -9.88 -22.60
CA PHE A 201 -2.44 -9.04 -23.79
C PHE A 201 -1.09 -8.35 -24.05
N LEU A 202 -0.50 -7.75 -23.02
CA LEU A 202 0.80 -7.08 -23.13
C LEU A 202 1.93 -8.04 -23.49
N PHE A 203 1.93 -9.25 -22.92
CA PHE A 203 2.89 -10.31 -23.26
C PHE A 203 2.77 -10.76 -24.73
N LEU A 204 1.54 -10.97 -25.21
CA LEU A 204 1.29 -11.38 -26.59
C LEU A 204 1.69 -10.28 -27.58
N THR A 205 1.24 -9.05 -27.36
CA THR A 205 1.56 -7.93 -28.26
C THR A 205 3.06 -7.62 -28.31
N ALA A 206 3.76 -7.75 -27.18
CA ALA A 206 5.21 -7.52 -27.18
C ALA A 206 6.03 -8.68 -27.76
N SER A 207 5.47 -9.89 -27.84
CA SER A 207 6.09 -11.01 -28.54
C SER A 207 5.99 -10.93 -30.07
N GLU A 208 5.15 -10.04 -30.59
CA GLU A 208 4.99 -9.79 -32.04
C GLU A 208 5.92 -8.72 -32.60
N ILE A 209 6.78 -8.11 -31.78
CA ILE A 209 7.75 -7.10 -32.21
C ILE A 209 9.12 -7.76 -32.34
N PRO A 210 9.68 -7.88 -33.57
CA PRO A 210 10.98 -8.49 -33.80
C PRO A 210 12.15 -7.70 -33.18
#